data_AF-A0A7W8E1M6-F1
#
_entry.id   AF-A0A7W8E1M6-F1
#
_cell.length_a   1.000
_cell.length_b   1.000
_cell.length_c   1.000
_cell.angle_alpha   90.00
_cell.angle_beta   90.00
_cell.angle_gamma   90.00
#
_symmetry.space_group_name_H-M   'P 1'
#
loop_
_entity.id
_entity.type
_entity.pdbx_description
1 polymer ?
#
loop_
_entity_poly.entity_id
_entity_poly.type
_entity_poly.pdbx_seq_one_letter_code
_entity_poly.pdbx_strand_id
1 'polypeptide(L)'
;MKTLRRLVAMALLALLSFASPRPAQAYGLATHLLIVDLLWDQTISKLLMDAFPNTTGKELGEARRYAYSGAVLQDAGYYYYRGSAKAVEEVEHFSDMTHYARSGDFVTNLFATATDVDELAFALGALTHYMGDIEGHSLATNLSVPLSFANHFPGYHIVTYEQLPADHLQVEFGFDVNAAKLMRLRPPSQFKGQKPDLSLQQLTYAYYLTYGMHRDLTWTRDGFSSRAFYASSHFILPTGTYLRARANRDSPTQEPDAVGLQARIHRVVVAEQWKQSKPYGWMPRPLARLLLLLSAKSKAMPPSSTTQEYYAKSLMVTLKKLEVMIAAIDPHAAVFQPLWPADPATGIAGALPNMNLDTGTAETPGTYDLSDRIHQKWLADLAETQKSFPAWPVPPSAQTTLKNYFTLRSSNWNANEVTEELALIKLLPALSNTTPCPNSDPIYKQAFGWHMVDPASYSRPKELRQPICPYHP
;
A
#
# COMPACT_ATOMS: atom_id res chain seq x y z
N MET A 1 -12.07 37.34 5.10
CA MET A 1 -13.01 36.71 6.08
C MET A 1 -13.74 35.48 5.52
N LYS A 2 -14.35 35.54 4.33
CA LYS A 2 -15.08 34.39 3.73
C LYS A 2 -14.19 33.16 3.46
N THR A 3 -12.95 33.37 3.01
CA THR A 3 -11.93 32.32 2.82
C THR A 3 -11.50 31.66 4.14
N LEU A 4 -11.30 32.45 5.19
CA LEU A 4 -10.96 31.94 6.52
C LEU A 4 -12.11 31.13 7.13
N ARG A 5 -13.36 31.59 6.98
CA ARG A 5 -14.55 30.84 7.40
C ARG A 5 -14.71 29.51 6.66
N ARG A 6 -14.42 29.46 5.35
CA ARG A 6 -14.44 28.22 4.56
C ARG A 6 -13.33 27.26 4.98
N LEU A 7 -12.12 27.76 5.24
CA LEU A 7 -11.01 26.95 5.76
C LEU A 7 -11.30 26.39 7.16
N VAL A 8 -11.91 27.20 8.04
CA VAL A 8 -12.34 26.77 9.37
C VAL A 8 -13.48 25.74 9.30
N ALA A 9 -14.46 25.93 8.42
CA ALA A 9 -15.54 24.97 8.21
C ALA A 9 -15.02 23.64 7.64
N MET A 10 -14.11 23.66 6.66
CA MET A 10 -13.46 22.44 6.16
C MET A 10 -12.59 21.75 7.21
N ALA A 11 -11.98 22.52 8.11
CA ALA A 11 -11.21 22.00 9.24
C ALA A 11 -12.11 21.36 10.32
N LEU A 12 -13.28 21.96 10.60
CA LEU A 12 -14.27 21.42 11.53
C LEU A 12 -14.96 20.17 10.99
N LEU A 13 -15.27 20.14 9.69
CA LEU A 13 -15.75 18.94 8.99
C LEU A 13 -14.70 17.83 9.00
N ALA A 14 -13.43 18.15 8.76
CA ALA A 14 -12.35 17.19 8.94
C ALA A 14 -12.27 16.68 10.39
N LEU A 15 -12.44 17.56 11.38
CA LEU A 15 -12.44 17.22 12.81
C LEU A 15 -13.57 16.25 13.20
N LEU A 16 -14.75 16.40 12.61
CA LEU A 16 -15.91 15.53 12.84
C LEU A 16 -15.73 14.16 12.14
N SER A 17 -14.96 14.10 11.05
CA SER A 17 -14.57 12.85 10.39
C SER A 17 -13.49 12.05 11.15
N PHE A 18 -12.74 12.69 12.06
CA PHE A 18 -11.72 12.03 12.90
C PHE A 18 -12.26 11.50 14.25
N ALA A 19 -13.57 11.54 14.49
CA ALA A 19 -14.17 11.16 15.77
C ALA A 19 -14.55 9.67 15.91
N SER A 20 -14.29 8.85 14.89
CA SER A 20 -14.43 7.39 14.95
C SER A 20 -13.06 6.72 15.15
N PRO A 21 -12.95 5.69 16.00
CA PRO A 21 -11.67 5.07 16.31
C PRO A 21 -11.19 4.13 15.19
N ARG A 22 -9.92 4.37 14.80
CA ARG A 22 -8.85 3.44 14.36
C ARG A 22 -8.98 2.72 13.01
N PRO A 23 -7.87 2.74 12.27
CA PRO A 23 -7.48 1.59 11.44
C PRO A 23 -5.95 1.38 11.35
N ALA A 24 -5.59 0.37 10.56
CA ALA A 24 -4.41 -0.45 10.61
C ALA A 24 -3.09 0.16 10.16
N GLN A 25 -2.00 -0.32 10.72
CA GLN A 25 -0.68 0.04 10.23
C GLN A 25 0.20 -1.22 10.33
N ALA A 26 0.80 -1.54 9.19
CA ALA A 26 2.20 -1.93 9.04
C ALA A 26 3.05 -0.66 8.90
N TYR A 27 4.36 -0.69 9.21
CA TYR A 27 5.32 0.42 9.05
C TYR A 27 4.69 1.79 8.74
N GLY A 28 4.78 2.75 9.65
CA GLY A 28 4.16 4.06 9.45
C GLY A 28 4.42 4.62 8.04
N LEU A 29 3.41 5.28 7.47
CA LEU A 29 3.41 5.75 6.08
C LEU A 29 4.74 6.33 5.58
N ALA A 30 5.49 7.04 6.42
CA ALA A 30 6.74 7.67 5.99
C ALA A 30 7.89 6.66 5.78
N THR A 31 7.90 5.54 6.49
CA THR A 31 8.86 4.45 6.28
C THR A 31 8.66 3.80 4.90
N HIS A 32 7.43 3.63 4.44
CA HIS A 32 7.14 3.16 3.07
C HIS A 32 7.75 4.08 2.00
N LEU A 33 7.58 5.40 2.17
CA LEU A 33 8.22 6.39 1.29
C LEU A 33 9.75 6.34 1.36
N LEU A 34 10.32 6.09 2.55
CA LEU A 34 11.76 5.95 2.75
C LEU A 34 12.32 4.74 1.99
N ILE A 35 11.61 3.60 1.94
CA ILE A 35 12.05 2.43 1.18
C ILE A 35 12.22 2.78 -0.30
N VAL A 36 11.24 3.47 -0.91
CA VAL A 36 11.35 3.99 -2.27
C VAL A 36 12.57 4.90 -2.43
N ASP A 37 12.78 5.82 -1.48
CA ASP A 37 13.93 6.73 -1.50
C ASP A 37 15.29 6.01 -1.44
N LEU A 38 15.40 4.96 -0.65
CA LEU A 38 16.64 4.18 -0.49
C LEU A 38 16.96 3.31 -1.71
N LEU A 39 15.94 2.91 -2.49
CA LEU A 39 16.08 2.09 -3.68
C LEU A 39 16.20 2.90 -4.97
N TRP A 40 15.73 4.15 -4.97
CA TRP A 40 15.54 4.95 -6.18
C TRP A 40 16.75 4.99 -7.12
N ASP A 41 17.87 5.55 -6.67
CA ASP A 41 19.06 5.74 -7.51
C ASP A 41 19.79 4.42 -7.83
N GLN A 42 19.68 3.45 -6.93
CA GLN A 42 20.46 2.21 -7.01
C GLN A 42 19.82 1.18 -7.94
N THR A 43 18.47 1.12 -7.95
CA THR A 43 17.70 0.04 -8.59
C THR A 43 16.51 0.55 -9.40
N ILE A 44 15.51 1.20 -8.77
CA ILE A 44 14.23 1.57 -9.41
C ILE A 44 14.45 2.43 -10.65
N SER A 45 15.17 3.55 -10.52
CA SER A 45 15.38 4.47 -11.64
C SER A 45 16.13 3.83 -12.81
N LYS A 46 17.06 2.90 -12.53
CA LYS A 46 17.81 2.19 -13.56
C LYS A 46 16.91 1.25 -14.35
N LEU A 47 16.08 0.47 -13.67
CA LEU A 47 15.10 -0.40 -14.32
C LEU A 47 14.14 0.42 -15.19
N LEU A 48 13.65 1.55 -14.68
CA LEU A 48 12.75 2.44 -15.43
C LEU A 48 13.41 3.00 -16.71
N MET A 49 14.65 3.46 -16.61
CA MET A 49 15.39 3.99 -17.76
C MET A 49 15.76 2.91 -18.78
N ASP A 50 15.98 1.67 -18.35
CA ASP A 50 16.27 0.55 -19.25
C ASP A 50 14.99 0.07 -19.98
N ALA A 51 13.88 -0.03 -19.24
CA ALA A 51 12.59 -0.40 -19.80
C ALA A 51 12.01 0.68 -20.74
N PHE A 52 12.32 1.96 -20.47
CA PHE A 52 11.85 3.11 -21.25
C PHE A 52 13.02 4.07 -21.56
N PRO A 53 13.90 3.75 -22.53
CA PRO A 53 15.15 4.48 -22.81
C PRO A 53 14.98 5.96 -23.16
N ASN A 54 13.79 6.37 -23.63
CA ASN A 54 13.50 7.76 -23.99
C ASN A 54 13.02 8.62 -22.81
N THR A 55 12.96 8.06 -21.59
CA THR A 55 12.52 8.79 -20.40
C THR A 55 13.47 9.94 -20.07
N THR A 56 12.95 11.16 -20.11
CA THR A 56 13.71 12.36 -19.71
C THR A 56 13.90 12.42 -18.19
N GLY A 57 14.91 13.14 -17.70
CA GLY A 57 15.09 13.34 -16.25
C GLY A 57 13.88 13.97 -15.54
N LYS A 58 13.09 14.79 -16.26
CA LYS A 58 11.83 15.32 -15.75
C LYS A 58 10.79 14.21 -15.59
N GLU A 59 10.58 13.38 -16.61
CA GLU A 59 9.65 12.24 -16.56
C GLU A 59 10.06 11.22 -15.51
N LEU A 60 11.36 10.97 -15.33
CA LEU A 60 11.86 10.11 -14.27
C LEU A 60 11.52 10.67 -12.87
N GLY A 61 11.70 11.98 -12.68
CA GLY A 61 11.23 12.66 -11.46
C GLY A 61 9.72 12.62 -11.29
N GLU A 62 8.96 12.63 -12.40
CA GLU A 62 7.52 12.46 -12.39
C GLU A 62 7.13 11.03 -11.96
N ALA A 63 7.75 10.00 -12.53
CA ALA A 63 7.57 8.58 -12.23
C ALA A 63 7.86 8.23 -10.76
N ARG A 64 8.83 8.91 -10.12
CA ARG A 64 9.09 8.74 -8.68
C ARG A 64 7.86 8.98 -7.81
N ARG A 65 6.99 9.90 -8.23
CA ARG A 65 5.76 10.22 -7.51
C ARG A 65 4.71 9.12 -7.63
N TYR A 66 4.66 8.45 -8.79
CA TYR A 66 3.88 7.23 -8.94
C TYR A 66 4.41 6.11 -8.05
N ALA A 67 5.74 5.93 -7.94
CA ALA A 67 6.32 4.96 -7.00
C ALA A 67 5.92 5.24 -5.55
N TYR A 68 5.93 6.50 -5.11
CA TYR A 68 5.42 6.85 -3.77
C TYR A 68 3.93 6.56 -3.59
N SER A 69 3.09 6.88 -4.58
CA SER A 69 1.67 6.56 -4.52
C SER A 69 1.44 5.06 -4.45
N GLY A 70 2.18 4.25 -5.23
CA GLY A 70 2.12 2.79 -5.17
C GLY A 70 2.53 2.24 -3.80
N ALA A 71 3.58 2.82 -3.20
CA ALA A 71 4.12 2.39 -1.90
C ALA A 71 3.20 2.67 -0.70
N VAL A 72 2.16 3.49 -0.85
CA VAL A 72 1.25 3.87 0.26
C VAL A 72 -0.22 3.64 -0.08
N LEU A 73 -0.52 3.11 -1.27
CA LEU A 73 -1.89 2.90 -1.72
C LEU A 73 -2.59 1.79 -0.95
N GLN A 74 -1.90 0.68 -0.71
CA GLN A 74 -2.46 -0.47 -0.03
C GLN A 74 -2.88 -0.11 1.40
N ASP A 75 -2.28 0.91 2.03
CA ASP A 75 -2.73 1.48 3.30
C ASP A 75 -3.73 2.63 3.18
N ALA A 76 -4.25 2.94 1.98
CA ALA A 76 -5.10 4.10 1.78
C ALA A 76 -6.29 4.11 2.75
N GLY A 77 -6.94 2.96 2.95
CA GLY A 77 -8.08 2.80 3.85
C GLY A 77 -7.73 3.07 5.30
N TYR A 78 -6.46 2.90 5.64
CA TYR A 78 -5.98 3.08 6.99
C TYR A 78 -5.50 4.49 7.31
N TYR A 79 -5.40 5.38 6.32
CA TYR A 79 -4.99 6.78 6.55
C TYR A 79 -5.94 7.82 5.94
N TYR A 80 -6.87 7.40 5.09
CA TYR A 80 -7.77 8.27 4.34
C TYR A 80 -9.21 8.21 4.88
N TYR A 81 -9.61 9.21 5.67
CA TYR A 81 -10.96 9.28 6.27
C TYR A 81 -11.83 10.39 5.71
N ARG A 82 -11.71 10.69 4.42
CA ARG A 82 -12.54 11.72 3.78
C ARG A 82 -13.63 11.08 2.94
N GLY A 83 -14.88 11.41 3.25
CA GLY A 83 -16.03 10.99 2.47
C GLY A 83 -17.23 10.66 3.36
N SER A 84 -18.23 10.03 2.76
CA SER A 84 -19.31 9.38 3.50
C SER A 84 -18.77 8.19 4.31
N ALA A 85 -19.51 7.70 5.31
CA ALA A 85 -19.13 6.50 6.06
C ALA A 85 -18.91 5.30 5.12
N LYS A 86 -19.76 5.17 4.10
CA LYS A 86 -19.63 4.17 3.04
C LYS A 86 -18.30 4.27 2.29
N ALA A 87 -17.88 5.49 1.94
CA ALA A 87 -16.61 5.68 1.24
C ALA A 87 -15.40 5.31 2.11
N VAL A 88 -15.47 5.51 3.43
CA VAL A 88 -14.41 5.07 4.35
C VAL A 88 -14.34 3.54 4.37
N GLU A 89 -15.49 2.88 4.56
CA GLU A 89 -15.59 1.42 4.56
C GLU A 89 -15.09 0.80 3.24
N GLU A 90 -15.36 1.43 2.10
CA GLU A 90 -14.91 0.94 0.80
C GLU A 90 -13.38 1.02 0.62
N VAL A 91 -12.74 2.08 1.13
CA VAL A 91 -11.28 2.21 1.04
C VAL A 91 -10.59 1.31 2.09
N GLU A 92 -11.16 1.17 3.28
CA GLU A 92 -10.72 0.18 4.28
C GLU A 92 -10.78 -1.24 3.71
N HIS A 93 -11.89 -1.58 3.06
CA HIS A 93 -12.02 -2.88 2.42
C HIS A 93 -11.03 -3.09 1.27
N PHE A 94 -10.71 -2.03 0.50
CA PHE A 94 -9.62 -2.12 -0.48
C PHE A 94 -8.29 -2.47 0.19
N SER A 95 -7.95 -1.79 1.28
CA SER A 95 -6.72 -2.04 2.05
C SER A 95 -6.69 -3.47 2.56
N ASP A 96 -7.76 -3.92 3.23
CA ASP A 96 -7.93 -5.27 3.75
C ASP A 96 -7.75 -6.33 2.66
N MET A 97 -8.40 -6.16 1.51
CA MET A 97 -8.23 -7.08 0.37
C MET A 97 -6.75 -7.19 -0.03
N THR A 98 -6.10 -6.05 -0.26
CA THR A 98 -4.69 -6.03 -0.71
C THR A 98 -3.68 -6.53 0.34
N HIS A 99 -4.05 -6.58 1.61
CA HIS A 99 -3.22 -7.08 2.71
C HIS A 99 -3.39 -8.57 3.00
N TYR A 100 -4.62 -9.08 2.84
CA TYR A 100 -4.99 -10.36 3.43
C TYR A 100 -5.66 -11.35 2.46
N ALA A 101 -5.84 -10.96 1.19
CA ALA A 101 -6.33 -11.85 0.14
C ALA A 101 -5.56 -11.60 -1.16
N ARG A 102 -4.86 -12.60 -1.69
CA ARG A 102 -4.21 -12.49 -3.02
C ARG A 102 -3.22 -11.30 -3.15
N SER A 103 -2.49 -10.99 -2.08
CA SER A 103 -1.59 -9.83 -1.99
C SER A 103 -0.47 -9.84 -3.04
N GLY A 104 0.17 -11.00 -3.28
CA GLY A 104 1.21 -11.16 -4.32
C GLY A 104 0.64 -11.10 -5.73
N ASP A 105 -0.54 -11.68 -5.94
CA ASP A 105 -1.26 -11.61 -7.22
C ASP A 105 -1.66 -10.17 -7.57
N PHE A 106 -2.07 -9.36 -6.58
CA PHE A 106 -2.38 -7.94 -6.80
C PHE A 106 -1.17 -7.17 -7.33
N VAL A 107 -0.01 -7.32 -6.68
CA VAL A 107 1.24 -6.70 -7.13
C VAL A 107 1.63 -7.22 -8.52
N THR A 108 1.56 -8.52 -8.74
CA THR A 108 1.86 -9.14 -10.04
C THR A 108 0.99 -8.57 -11.16
N ASN A 109 -0.31 -8.39 -10.91
CA ASN A 109 -1.23 -7.80 -11.88
C ASN A 109 -0.95 -6.31 -12.14
N LEU A 110 -0.40 -5.55 -11.18
CA LEU A 110 0.06 -4.18 -11.44
C LEU A 110 1.23 -4.17 -12.44
N PHE A 111 2.23 -5.05 -12.27
CA PHE A 111 3.32 -5.16 -13.24
C PHE A 111 2.83 -5.63 -14.62
N ALA A 112 1.96 -6.64 -14.63
CA ALA A 112 1.45 -7.20 -15.88
C ALA A 112 0.63 -6.19 -16.72
N THR A 113 0.10 -5.15 -16.07
CA THR A 113 -0.73 -4.11 -16.70
C THR A 113 0.02 -2.80 -16.94
N ALA A 114 1.32 -2.73 -16.61
CA ALA A 114 2.13 -1.53 -16.80
C ALA A 114 2.54 -1.35 -18.26
N THR A 115 2.19 -0.21 -18.85
CA THR A 115 2.44 0.13 -20.25
C THR A 115 3.37 1.32 -20.46
N ASP A 116 3.58 2.13 -19.41
CA ASP A 116 4.49 3.28 -19.42
C ASP A 116 5.38 3.35 -18.16
N VAL A 117 6.31 4.31 -18.16
CA VAL A 117 7.26 4.52 -17.06
C VAL A 117 6.61 4.87 -15.72
N ASP A 118 5.44 5.53 -15.73
CA ASP A 118 4.73 5.92 -14.52
C ASP A 118 3.98 4.71 -13.92
N GLU A 119 3.36 3.90 -14.77
CA GLU A 119 2.69 2.65 -14.38
C GLU A 119 3.66 1.60 -13.87
N LEU A 120 4.85 1.47 -14.49
CA LEU A 120 5.89 0.59 -13.97
C LEU A 120 6.45 1.11 -12.64
N ALA A 121 6.64 2.43 -12.50
CA ALA A 121 7.06 3.03 -11.23
C ALA A 121 6.01 2.82 -10.13
N PHE A 122 4.72 2.95 -10.46
CA PHE A 122 3.61 2.66 -9.55
C PHE A 122 3.62 1.21 -9.07
N ALA A 123 3.79 0.25 -9.97
CA ALA A 123 3.90 -1.17 -9.65
C ALA A 123 5.12 -1.48 -8.76
N LEU A 124 6.28 -0.86 -9.07
CA LEU A 124 7.48 -0.94 -8.22
C LEU A 124 7.22 -0.37 -6.82
N GLY A 125 6.48 0.73 -6.72
CA GLY A 125 6.01 1.26 -5.44
C GLY A 125 5.21 0.23 -4.64
N ALA A 126 4.19 -0.38 -5.25
CA ALA A 126 3.40 -1.43 -4.60
C ALA A 126 4.24 -2.64 -4.18
N LEU A 127 5.25 -3.03 -4.98
CA LEU A 127 6.21 -4.07 -4.58
C LEU A 127 7.00 -3.70 -3.32
N THR A 128 7.42 -2.42 -3.20
CA THR A 128 8.11 -1.97 -1.99
C THR A 128 7.22 -2.02 -0.76
N HIS A 129 5.93 -1.73 -0.88
CA HIS A 129 4.96 -1.87 0.21
C HIS A 129 4.75 -3.33 0.59
N TYR A 130 4.45 -4.19 -0.39
CA TYR A 130 4.27 -5.63 -0.20
C TYR A 130 5.45 -6.26 0.57
N MET A 131 6.69 -5.94 0.18
CA MET A 131 7.86 -6.45 0.89
C MET A 131 8.17 -5.68 2.18
N GLY A 132 7.77 -4.42 2.24
CA GLY A 132 7.84 -3.57 3.43
C GLY A 132 7.08 -4.21 4.59
N ASP A 133 5.83 -4.59 4.36
CA ASP A 133 4.95 -5.09 5.42
C ASP A 133 5.30 -6.50 5.86
N ILE A 134 5.56 -7.41 4.91
CA ILE A 134 5.95 -8.80 5.20
C ILE A 134 7.11 -8.85 6.20
N GLU A 135 8.18 -8.07 5.96
CA GLU A 135 9.32 -8.04 6.87
C GLU A 135 9.12 -7.06 8.03
N GLY A 136 8.44 -5.94 7.78
CA GLY A 136 8.27 -4.86 8.74
C GLY A 136 7.42 -5.26 9.93
N HIS A 137 6.32 -5.97 9.70
CA HIS A 137 5.56 -6.52 10.80
C HIS A 137 6.29 -7.67 11.48
N SER A 138 6.62 -8.72 10.71
CA SER A 138 7.12 -9.98 11.27
C SER A 138 8.46 -9.83 11.99
N LEU A 139 9.34 -8.94 11.51
CA LEU A 139 10.67 -8.71 12.09
C LEU A 139 10.77 -7.44 12.91
N ALA A 140 9.77 -6.55 12.92
CA ALA A 140 9.79 -5.33 13.74
C ALA A 140 8.51 -5.07 14.53
N THR A 141 7.41 -4.70 13.90
CA THR A 141 6.22 -4.24 14.65
C THR A 141 5.72 -5.31 15.62
N ASN A 142 5.55 -6.55 15.15
CA ASN A 142 4.91 -7.61 15.94
C ASN A 142 5.78 -8.02 17.15
N LEU A 143 7.10 -7.84 17.04
CA LEU A 143 8.06 -8.03 18.14
C LEU A 143 8.11 -6.81 19.08
N SER A 144 7.80 -5.63 18.57
CA SER A 144 7.93 -4.36 19.30
C SER A 144 6.71 -4.02 20.13
N VAL A 145 5.51 -4.45 19.70
CA VAL A 145 4.25 -4.26 20.43
C VAL A 145 4.29 -4.85 21.84
N PRO A 146 4.63 -6.13 22.08
CA PRO A 146 4.67 -6.68 23.43
C PRO A 146 5.74 -6.03 24.32
N LEU A 147 6.85 -5.53 23.74
CA LEU A 147 7.87 -4.78 24.50
C LEU A 147 7.38 -3.38 24.88
N SER A 148 6.61 -2.76 24.01
CA SER A 148 6.08 -1.40 24.18
C SER A 148 4.86 -1.35 25.10
N PHE A 149 4.10 -2.46 25.16
CA PHE A 149 2.83 -2.57 25.88
C PHE A 149 2.78 -3.85 26.72
N ALA A 150 3.85 -4.13 27.47
CA ALA A 150 4.01 -5.37 28.25
C ALA A 150 2.84 -5.67 29.20
N ASN A 151 2.17 -4.63 29.72
CA ASN A 151 1.03 -4.78 30.61
C ASN A 151 -0.26 -5.26 29.91
N HIS A 152 -0.35 -5.12 28.58
CA HIS A 152 -1.54 -5.54 27.85
C HIS A 152 -1.51 -7.06 27.55
N PHE A 153 -0.32 -7.67 27.41
CA PHE A 153 -0.14 -9.08 27.00
C PHE A 153 0.98 -9.78 27.78
N PRO A 154 0.78 -10.09 29.06
CA PRO A 154 1.78 -10.82 29.83
C PRO A 154 2.05 -12.20 29.20
N GLY A 155 3.29 -12.44 28.80
CA GLY A 155 3.75 -13.73 28.26
C GLY A 155 3.72 -13.88 26.73
N TYR A 156 3.25 -12.88 25.99
CA TYR A 156 3.33 -12.90 24.52
C TYR A 156 4.66 -12.32 24.05
N HIS A 157 5.31 -13.01 23.10
CA HIS A 157 6.55 -12.56 22.47
C HIS A 157 6.35 -11.96 21.07
N ILE A 158 5.20 -12.26 20.45
CA ILE A 158 4.76 -11.75 19.16
C ILE A 158 3.29 -11.37 19.34
N VAL A 159 2.93 -10.15 18.94
CA VAL A 159 1.54 -9.71 18.88
C VAL A 159 1.29 -9.21 17.46
N THR A 160 0.25 -9.73 16.83
CA THR A 160 -0.17 -9.44 15.44
C THR A 160 -1.12 -8.24 15.39
N TYR A 161 -1.27 -7.65 14.20
CA TYR A 161 -2.19 -6.55 13.97
C TYR A 161 -3.62 -6.91 14.38
N GLU A 162 -4.09 -8.11 14.02
CA GLU A 162 -5.42 -8.60 14.40
C GLU A 162 -5.66 -8.59 15.92
N GLN A 163 -4.63 -8.94 16.70
CA GLN A 163 -4.74 -9.00 18.17
C GLN A 163 -4.80 -7.61 18.80
N LEU A 164 -4.01 -6.65 18.29
CA LEU A 164 -3.92 -5.31 18.85
C LEU A 164 -3.72 -4.23 17.77
N PRO A 165 -4.78 -3.87 17.05
CA PRO A 165 -4.63 -2.93 15.95
C PRO A 165 -4.14 -1.57 16.43
N ALA A 166 -4.63 -1.10 17.57
CA ALA A 166 -4.30 0.22 18.14
C ALA A 166 -2.85 0.41 18.59
N ASP A 167 -2.25 -0.67 19.10
CA ASP A 167 -0.92 -0.63 19.69
C ASP A 167 0.14 -0.78 18.59
N HIS A 168 -0.16 -1.53 17.52
CA HIS A 168 0.62 -1.53 16.27
C HIS A 168 0.82 -0.11 15.75
N LEU A 169 -0.27 0.66 15.62
CA LEU A 169 -0.20 2.04 15.09
C LEU A 169 0.74 2.93 15.91
N GLN A 170 0.71 2.76 17.22
CA GLN A 170 1.51 3.58 18.11
C GLN A 170 3.01 3.24 17.97
N VAL A 171 3.35 1.96 17.85
CA VAL A 171 4.73 1.50 17.62
C VAL A 171 5.25 2.02 16.29
N GLU A 172 4.47 1.89 15.24
CA GLU A 172 4.92 2.20 13.88
C GLU A 172 5.03 3.68 13.62
N PHE A 173 4.04 4.45 14.07
CA PHE A 173 4.15 5.90 14.08
C PHE A 173 5.31 6.36 14.99
N GLY A 174 5.64 5.57 16.01
CA GLY A 174 6.84 5.72 16.83
C GLY A 174 8.15 5.67 16.03
N PHE A 175 8.30 4.67 15.16
CA PHE A 175 9.45 4.55 14.26
C PHE A 175 9.55 5.74 13.29
N ASP A 176 8.44 6.13 12.66
CA ASP A 176 8.37 7.29 11.77
C ASP A 176 8.76 8.59 12.48
N VAL A 177 8.24 8.79 13.69
CA VAL A 177 8.57 9.95 14.52
C VAL A 177 10.06 9.96 14.90
N ASN A 178 10.64 8.81 15.24
CA ASN A 178 12.08 8.70 15.53
C ASN A 178 12.93 9.01 14.28
N ALA A 179 12.57 8.46 13.12
CA ALA A 179 13.24 8.75 11.85
C ALA A 179 13.13 10.25 11.46
N ALA A 180 11.97 10.87 11.67
CA ALA A 180 11.76 12.30 11.45
C ALA A 180 12.65 13.16 12.36
N LYS A 181 12.78 12.81 13.65
CA LYS A 181 13.68 13.51 14.59
C LYS A 181 15.14 13.47 14.13
N LEU A 182 15.55 12.35 13.53
CA LEU A 182 16.89 12.17 12.97
C LEU A 182 17.06 12.79 11.56
N MET A 183 16.03 13.46 11.03
CA MET A 183 16.01 14.02 9.67
C MET A 183 16.32 12.97 8.58
N ARG A 184 15.80 11.75 8.77
CA ARG A 184 15.99 10.58 7.89
C ARG A 184 14.82 10.31 6.96
N LEU A 185 13.85 11.21 6.90
CA LEU A 185 12.71 11.12 5.99
C LEU A 185 12.78 12.26 4.98
N ARG A 186 12.16 12.07 3.82
CA ARG A 186 11.99 13.13 2.84
C ARG A 186 11.14 14.26 3.42
N PRO A 187 11.63 15.51 3.44
CA PRO A 187 10.87 16.63 3.97
C PRO A 187 9.63 16.94 3.11
N PRO A 188 8.45 17.18 3.71
CA PRO A 188 7.20 17.42 2.97
C PRO A 188 7.28 18.59 1.98
N SER A 189 8.17 19.56 2.23
CA SER A 189 8.41 20.68 1.32
C SER A 189 8.91 20.25 -0.06
N GLN A 190 9.55 19.08 -0.17
CA GLN A 190 10.06 18.57 -1.44
C GLN A 190 8.97 18.04 -2.38
N PHE A 191 7.76 17.78 -1.85
CA PHE A 191 6.60 17.44 -2.67
C PHE A 191 5.87 18.68 -3.22
N LYS A 192 6.22 19.91 -2.76
CA LYS A 192 5.43 21.12 -3.05
C LYS A 192 5.32 21.40 -4.55
N GLY A 193 4.09 21.68 -5.00
CA GLY A 193 3.79 22.05 -6.39
C GLY A 193 3.71 20.86 -7.35
N GLN A 194 3.92 19.64 -6.85
CA GLN A 194 3.72 18.42 -7.61
C GLN A 194 2.22 18.12 -7.75
N LYS A 195 1.84 17.56 -8.89
CA LYS A 195 0.46 17.13 -9.14
C LYS A 195 0.23 15.75 -8.50
N PRO A 196 -1.01 15.40 -8.14
CA PRO A 196 -1.37 14.04 -7.77
C PRO A 196 -1.10 13.07 -8.90
N ASP A 197 -0.44 11.97 -8.57
CA ASP A 197 0.01 10.97 -9.54
C ASP A 197 -0.45 9.59 -9.07
N LEU A 198 -1.50 9.07 -9.68
CA LEU A 198 -2.07 7.76 -9.40
C LEU A 198 -2.49 7.11 -10.71
N SER A 199 -1.99 5.90 -10.97
CA SER A 199 -2.31 5.12 -12.18
C SER A 199 -3.68 4.45 -12.04
N LEU A 200 -4.75 5.25 -12.03
CA LEU A 200 -6.12 4.78 -11.74
C LEU A 200 -6.58 3.68 -12.70
N GLN A 201 -6.28 3.82 -14.00
CA GLN A 201 -6.66 2.82 -15.00
C GLN A 201 -5.96 1.48 -14.74
N GLN A 202 -4.64 1.49 -14.60
CA GLN A 202 -3.84 0.33 -14.22
C GLN A 202 -4.34 -0.30 -12.92
N LEU A 203 -4.56 0.52 -11.89
CA LEU A 203 -5.02 0.07 -10.57
C LEU A 203 -6.38 -0.62 -10.64
N THR A 204 -7.36 0.01 -11.30
CA THR A 204 -8.70 -0.55 -11.47
C THR A 204 -8.65 -1.87 -12.23
N TYR A 205 -7.81 -1.96 -13.26
CA TYR A 205 -7.68 -3.17 -14.05
C TYR A 205 -6.96 -4.29 -13.27
N ALA A 206 -5.85 -3.98 -12.58
CA ALA A 206 -5.13 -4.94 -11.74
C ALA A 206 -6.00 -5.45 -10.58
N TYR A 207 -6.77 -4.58 -9.92
CA TYR A 207 -7.72 -4.98 -8.89
C TYR A 207 -8.77 -5.95 -9.45
N TYR A 208 -9.33 -5.61 -10.62
CA TYR A 208 -10.27 -6.48 -11.30
C TYR A 208 -9.65 -7.85 -11.68
N LEU A 209 -8.45 -7.88 -12.27
CA LEU A 209 -7.76 -9.14 -12.59
C LEU A 209 -7.48 -10.00 -11.36
N THR A 210 -7.30 -9.36 -10.21
CA THR A 210 -7.00 -10.04 -8.94
C THR A 210 -8.25 -10.62 -8.31
N TYR A 211 -9.35 -9.86 -8.26
CA TYR A 211 -10.52 -10.18 -7.44
C TYR A 211 -11.80 -10.45 -8.22
N GLY A 212 -11.81 -10.19 -9.52
CA GLY A 212 -13.01 -10.28 -10.37
C GLY A 212 -14.08 -9.23 -10.05
N MET A 213 -13.80 -8.27 -9.18
CA MET A 213 -14.75 -7.24 -8.77
C MET A 213 -14.48 -5.92 -9.50
N HIS A 214 -15.54 -5.27 -9.97
CA HIS A 214 -15.48 -3.86 -10.32
C HIS A 214 -15.38 -3.03 -9.04
N ARG A 215 -14.37 -2.20 -8.94
CA ARG A 215 -14.38 -1.05 -8.04
C ARG A 215 -14.25 0.19 -8.90
N ASP A 216 -15.21 1.11 -8.80
CA ASP A 216 -15.05 2.45 -9.34
C ASP A 216 -13.99 3.15 -8.48
N LEU A 217 -12.74 3.18 -8.95
CA LEU A 217 -11.66 3.85 -8.24
C LEU A 217 -11.51 5.34 -8.62
N THR A 218 -12.44 5.88 -9.43
CA THR A 218 -12.37 7.26 -9.98
C THR A 218 -12.97 8.34 -9.07
N TRP A 219 -13.16 8.01 -7.80
CA TRP A 219 -14.23 8.54 -6.98
C TRP A 219 -14.41 10.08 -6.92
N THR A 220 -15.70 10.44 -6.98
CA THR A 220 -16.24 11.79 -7.07
C THR A 220 -16.49 12.41 -5.68
N ARG A 221 -17.36 13.43 -5.61
CA ARG A 221 -17.58 14.33 -4.45
C ARG A 221 -17.82 13.60 -3.11
N ASP A 222 -18.26 12.34 -3.13
CA ASP A 222 -18.64 11.55 -1.96
C ASP A 222 -17.74 10.31 -1.71
N GLY A 223 -16.59 10.16 -2.42
CA GLY A 223 -15.67 9.00 -2.34
C GLY A 223 -14.15 9.32 -2.28
N PHE A 224 -13.26 8.34 -2.57
CA PHE A 224 -11.80 8.53 -2.64
C PHE A 224 -11.35 9.49 -3.75
N SER A 225 -10.79 10.62 -3.35
CA SER A 225 -10.25 11.60 -4.28
C SER A 225 -8.75 11.37 -4.42
N SER A 226 -8.27 11.02 -5.63
CA SER A 226 -6.82 10.88 -5.90
C SER A 226 -6.01 12.10 -5.47
N ARG A 227 -6.59 13.31 -5.62
CA ARG A 227 -5.98 14.55 -5.15
C ARG A 227 -5.91 14.64 -3.63
N ALA A 228 -6.96 14.21 -2.93
CA ALA A 228 -7.00 14.24 -1.49
C ALA A 228 -6.12 13.13 -0.90
N PHE A 229 -6.10 11.93 -1.48
CA PHE A 229 -5.18 10.85 -1.15
C PHE A 229 -3.73 11.34 -1.28
N TYR A 230 -3.36 11.88 -2.44
CA TYR A 230 -2.01 12.41 -2.66
C TYR A 230 -1.67 13.54 -1.67
N ALA A 231 -2.60 14.48 -1.45
CA ALA A 231 -2.41 15.52 -0.46
C ALA A 231 -2.18 14.94 0.95
N SER A 232 -2.93 13.90 1.31
CA SER A 232 -2.81 13.22 2.60
C SER A 232 -1.46 12.51 2.74
N SER A 233 -1.12 11.62 1.81
CA SER A 233 0.06 10.76 1.88
C SER A 233 1.38 11.49 1.66
N HIS A 234 1.42 12.51 0.80
CA HIS A 234 2.68 13.19 0.46
C HIS A 234 2.90 14.48 1.26
N PHE A 235 1.85 15.07 1.83
CA PHE A 235 1.96 16.34 2.54
C PHE A 235 1.44 16.28 3.96
N ILE A 236 0.15 15.95 4.16
CA ILE A 236 -0.50 16.14 5.46
C ILE A 236 0.11 15.19 6.50
N LEU A 237 0.18 13.89 6.18
CA LEU A 237 0.67 12.87 7.10
C LEU A 237 2.19 13.02 7.34
N PRO A 238 3.06 13.15 6.32
CA PRO A 238 4.47 13.45 6.55
C PRO A 238 4.70 14.74 7.35
N THR A 239 3.90 15.80 7.11
CA THR A 239 3.99 17.02 7.92
C THR A 239 3.57 16.78 9.35
N GLY A 240 2.50 16.01 9.58
CA GLY A 240 2.07 15.56 10.90
C GLY A 240 3.18 14.80 11.64
N THR A 241 3.87 13.88 10.97
CA THR A 241 5.03 13.15 11.51
C THR A 241 6.13 14.10 11.99
N TYR A 242 6.53 15.07 11.16
CA TYR A 242 7.55 16.06 11.55
C TYR A 242 7.10 17.00 12.67
N LEU A 243 5.82 17.38 12.70
CA LEU A 243 5.25 18.18 13.79
C LEU A 243 5.24 17.39 15.11
N ARG A 244 4.91 16.10 15.06
CA ARG A 244 4.97 15.20 16.22
C ARG A 244 6.40 14.98 16.69
N ALA A 245 7.35 14.78 15.77
CA ALA A 245 8.79 14.71 16.06
C ALA A 245 9.28 15.96 16.80
N ARG A 246 8.84 17.15 16.35
CA ARG A 246 9.16 18.41 17.03
C ARG A 246 8.53 18.50 18.43
N ALA A 247 7.29 18.04 18.59
CA ALA A 247 6.63 18.00 19.89
C ALA A 247 7.32 17.04 20.87
N ASN A 248 7.87 15.94 20.36
CA ASN A 248 8.60 14.92 21.11
C ASN A 248 10.13 15.11 21.09
N ARG A 249 10.60 16.35 20.88
CA ARG A 249 12.04 16.65 20.76
C ARG A 249 12.84 16.34 22.02
N ASP A 250 12.20 16.43 23.19
CA ASP A 250 12.85 16.24 24.49
C ASP A 250 12.98 14.76 24.86
N SER A 251 12.23 13.86 24.20
CA SER A 251 12.45 12.41 24.34
C SER A 251 13.78 12.01 23.68
N PRO A 252 14.52 11.03 24.19
CA PRO A 252 15.70 10.50 23.50
C PRO A 252 15.35 9.97 22.09
N THR A 253 16.28 10.10 21.14
CA THR A 253 16.23 9.33 19.89
C THR A 253 16.95 8.02 20.09
N GLN A 254 16.46 6.96 19.47
CA GLN A 254 17.16 5.68 19.41
C GLN A 254 17.82 5.54 18.05
N GLU A 255 19.07 5.12 18.05
CA GLU A 255 19.80 4.75 16.84
C GLU A 255 20.27 3.31 16.98
N PRO A 256 19.96 2.44 16.01
CA PRO A 256 20.43 1.07 16.04
C PRO A 256 21.89 1.01 15.61
N ASP A 257 22.65 0.03 16.11
CA ASP A 257 23.99 -0.28 15.61
C ASP A 257 23.91 -1.00 14.24
N ALA A 258 23.50 -0.23 13.24
CA ALA A 258 23.23 -0.70 11.89
C ALA A 258 23.99 0.17 10.88
N VAL A 259 25.32 0.15 10.95
CA VAL A 259 26.24 0.99 10.15
C VAL A 259 25.88 0.98 8.66
N GLY A 260 25.55 -0.20 8.10
CA GLY A 260 25.15 -0.33 6.70
C GLY A 260 23.87 0.43 6.34
N LEU A 261 22.85 0.39 7.19
CA LEU A 261 21.60 1.13 7.00
C LEU A 261 21.83 2.63 7.15
N GLN A 262 22.58 3.03 8.17
CA GLN A 262 22.92 4.43 8.42
C GLN A 262 23.66 5.04 7.23
N ALA A 263 24.62 4.32 6.65
CA ALA A 263 25.35 4.76 5.46
C ALA A 263 24.43 4.94 4.23
N ARG A 264 23.48 4.01 4.02
CA ARG A 264 22.49 4.10 2.92
C ARG A 264 21.60 5.34 3.08
N ILE A 265 21.04 5.54 4.28
CA ILE A 265 20.20 6.72 4.58
C ILE A 265 21.02 8.00 4.42
N HIS A 266 22.25 8.03 4.96
CA HIS A 266 23.11 9.21 4.88
C HIS A 266 23.38 9.62 3.42
N ARG A 267 23.64 8.66 2.53
CA ARG A 267 23.85 8.91 1.10
C ARG A 267 22.66 9.66 0.49
N VAL A 268 21.44 9.18 0.70
CA VAL A 268 20.23 9.80 0.17
C VAL A 268 19.99 11.18 0.78
N VAL A 269 20.10 11.29 2.12
CA VAL A 269 19.94 12.57 2.84
C VAL A 269 20.85 13.67 2.29
N VAL A 270 22.10 13.32 1.97
CA VAL A 270 23.09 14.25 1.40
C VAL A 270 22.78 14.56 -0.05
N ALA A 271 22.56 13.53 -0.89
CA ALA A 271 22.29 13.69 -2.31
C ALA A 271 21.06 14.56 -2.58
N GLU A 272 20.00 14.36 -1.79
CA GLU A 272 18.70 15.03 -1.92
C GLU A 272 18.58 16.29 -1.04
N GLN A 273 19.65 16.66 -0.33
CA GLN A 273 19.74 17.87 0.49
C GLN A 273 18.61 18.01 1.54
N TRP A 274 18.18 16.90 2.15
CA TRP A 274 17.03 16.89 3.08
C TRP A 274 17.22 17.81 4.28
N LYS A 275 18.45 17.94 4.80
CA LYS A 275 18.76 18.81 5.95
C LYS A 275 18.63 20.31 5.64
N GLN A 276 18.71 20.69 4.36
CA GLN A 276 18.55 22.09 3.92
C GLN A 276 17.08 22.44 3.70
N SER A 277 16.23 21.42 3.55
CA SER A 277 14.79 21.57 3.35
C SER A 277 14.08 21.77 4.68
N LYS A 278 13.14 22.71 4.73
CA LYS A 278 12.33 22.96 5.93
C LYS A 278 11.14 22.01 5.94
N PRO A 279 11.06 21.04 6.87
CA PRO A 279 9.92 20.12 6.92
C PRO A 279 8.59 20.86 7.18
N TYR A 280 8.66 22.02 7.82
CA TYR A 280 7.55 22.94 8.07
C TYR A 280 7.98 24.40 7.86
N GLY A 281 7.04 25.28 7.49
CA GLY A 281 7.28 26.73 7.39
C GLY A 281 6.91 27.36 6.05
N TRP A 282 6.70 26.55 5.01
CA TRP A 282 6.08 26.97 3.75
C TRP A 282 4.54 27.02 3.84
N MET A 283 3.97 26.31 4.80
CA MET A 283 2.53 26.21 5.04
C MET A 283 2.03 27.34 5.97
N PRO A 284 0.82 27.89 5.78
CA PRO A 284 0.28 28.92 6.67
C PRO A 284 0.30 28.48 8.13
N ARG A 285 0.83 29.35 9.02
CA ARG A 285 0.91 29.12 10.47
C ARG A 285 -0.37 28.56 11.13
N PRO A 286 -1.60 29.01 10.81
CA PRO A 286 -2.81 28.42 11.39
C PRO A 286 -3.04 26.96 10.98
N LEU A 287 -2.72 26.60 9.73
CA LEU A 287 -2.81 25.20 9.28
C LEU A 287 -1.74 24.33 9.94
N ALA A 288 -0.51 24.84 10.10
CA ALA A 288 0.54 24.13 10.85
C ALA A 288 0.15 23.91 12.33
N ARG A 289 -0.47 24.90 12.97
CA ARG A 289 -0.99 24.75 14.35
C ARG A 289 -2.14 23.75 14.41
N LEU A 290 -3.06 23.76 13.45
CA LEU A 290 -4.13 22.78 13.38
C LEU A 290 -3.60 21.36 13.23
N LEU A 291 -2.69 21.11 12.27
CA LEU A 291 -2.09 19.79 12.10
C LEU A 291 -1.31 19.35 13.34
N LEU A 292 -0.61 20.26 14.02
CA LEU A 292 0.08 19.95 15.27
C LEU A 292 -0.90 19.55 16.38
N LEU A 293 -2.04 20.24 16.51
CA LEU A 293 -3.08 19.90 17.48
C LEU A 293 -3.75 18.55 17.16
N LEU A 294 -3.94 18.25 15.88
CA LEU A 294 -4.45 16.94 15.44
C LEU A 294 -3.43 15.83 15.71
N SER A 295 -2.15 16.05 15.40
CA SER A 295 -1.06 15.10 15.70
C SER A 295 -0.73 15.00 17.19
N ALA A 296 -1.19 15.94 18.02
CA ALA A 296 -1.03 15.83 19.47
C ALA A 296 -1.90 14.71 20.05
N LYS A 297 -3.04 14.41 19.39
CA LYS A 297 -3.93 13.31 19.77
C LYS A 297 -3.44 11.93 19.32
N SER A 298 -2.69 11.85 18.22
CA SER A 298 -2.03 10.62 17.81
C SER A 298 -0.93 10.26 18.80
N LYS A 299 -1.06 9.10 19.44
CA LYS A 299 -0.02 8.55 20.31
C LYS A 299 1.04 7.91 19.42
N ALA A 300 2.29 8.34 19.58
CA ALA A 300 3.46 7.69 19.01
C ALA A 300 4.21 7.08 20.19
N MET A 301 4.48 5.78 20.15
CA MET A 301 5.27 5.10 21.16
C MET A 301 6.75 5.26 20.83
N PRO A 302 7.54 5.99 21.62
CA PRO A 302 8.97 6.13 21.35
C PRO A 302 9.65 4.74 21.32
N PRO A 303 10.46 4.42 20.29
CA PRO A 303 11.14 3.14 20.26
C PRO A 303 12.15 3.03 21.40
N SER A 304 12.42 1.79 21.85
CA SER A 304 13.58 1.46 22.67
C SER A 304 14.78 1.12 21.77
N SER A 305 15.96 0.90 22.36
CA SER A 305 17.13 0.43 21.59
C SER A 305 16.81 -0.88 20.86
N THR A 306 16.19 -1.83 21.56
CA THR A 306 15.80 -3.14 21.01
C THR A 306 14.78 -3.04 19.88
N THR A 307 13.71 -2.25 20.05
CA THR A 307 12.70 -2.12 18.97
C THR A 307 13.27 -1.38 17.76
N GLN A 308 14.21 -0.44 17.99
CA GLN A 308 14.91 0.24 16.92
C GLN A 308 15.88 -0.68 16.17
N GLU A 309 16.50 -1.66 16.83
CA GLU A 309 17.30 -2.71 16.20
C GLU A 309 16.43 -3.62 15.33
N TYR A 310 15.24 -4.01 15.81
CA TYR A 310 14.27 -4.75 15.02
C TYR A 310 13.87 -4.00 13.75
N TYR A 311 13.51 -2.72 13.87
CA TYR A 311 13.21 -1.84 12.74
C TYR A 311 14.37 -1.72 11.73
N ALA A 312 15.61 -1.59 12.20
CA ALA A 312 16.76 -1.53 11.29
C ALA A 312 17.01 -2.85 10.58
N LYS A 313 16.87 -3.97 11.30
CA LYS A 313 17.03 -5.31 10.74
C LYS A 313 15.98 -5.56 9.67
N SER A 314 14.71 -5.29 9.96
CA SER A 314 13.60 -5.48 9.03
C SER A 314 13.79 -4.65 7.76
N LEU A 315 14.13 -3.36 7.88
CA LEU A 315 14.44 -2.51 6.72
C LEU A 315 15.60 -3.03 5.87
N MET A 316 16.69 -3.47 6.50
CA MET A 316 17.83 -4.00 5.77
C MET A 316 17.50 -5.31 5.03
N VAL A 317 16.65 -6.17 5.60
CA VAL A 317 16.17 -7.39 4.94
C VAL A 317 15.27 -7.02 3.77
N THR A 318 14.28 -6.14 3.97
CA THR A 318 13.40 -5.62 2.91
C THR A 318 14.19 -5.07 1.73
N LEU A 319 15.15 -4.18 1.98
CA LEU A 319 15.96 -3.55 0.93
C LEU A 319 16.75 -4.58 0.13
N LYS A 320 17.39 -5.55 0.79
CA LYS A 320 18.17 -6.60 0.10
C LYS A 320 17.29 -7.50 -0.76
N LYS A 321 16.11 -7.88 -0.26
CA LYS A 321 15.15 -8.69 -1.04
C LYS A 321 14.66 -7.90 -2.26
N LEU A 322 14.27 -6.65 -2.07
CA LEU A 322 13.82 -5.78 -3.17
C LEU A 322 14.92 -5.55 -4.21
N GLU A 323 16.17 -5.36 -3.81
CA GLU A 323 17.31 -5.25 -4.74
C GLU A 323 17.41 -6.47 -5.67
N VAL A 324 17.28 -7.68 -5.11
CA VAL A 324 17.29 -8.94 -5.89
C VAL A 324 16.06 -9.04 -6.79
N MET A 325 14.88 -8.75 -6.26
CA MET A 325 13.61 -8.87 -6.99
C MET A 325 13.54 -7.88 -8.16
N ILE A 326 13.92 -6.62 -7.93
CA ILE A 326 13.91 -5.57 -8.96
C ILE A 326 14.94 -5.87 -10.05
N ALA A 327 16.13 -6.35 -9.67
CA ALA A 327 17.16 -6.74 -10.64
C ALA A 327 16.78 -7.96 -11.50
N ALA A 328 15.86 -8.80 -11.03
CA ALA A 328 15.38 -9.96 -11.77
C ALA A 328 14.26 -9.64 -12.78
N ILE A 329 13.70 -8.42 -12.75
CA ILE A 329 12.70 -8.00 -13.73
C ILE A 329 13.39 -7.73 -15.06
N ASP A 330 12.95 -8.42 -16.12
CA ASP A 330 13.41 -8.16 -17.48
C ASP A 330 12.83 -6.82 -17.99
N PRO A 331 13.66 -5.78 -18.22
CA PRO A 331 13.19 -4.48 -18.70
C PRO A 331 12.60 -4.53 -20.12
N HIS A 332 12.93 -5.55 -20.92
CA HIS A 332 12.50 -5.67 -22.31
C HIS A 332 11.37 -6.70 -22.50
N ALA A 333 10.92 -7.33 -21.41
CA ALA A 333 9.80 -8.27 -21.47
C ALA A 333 8.52 -7.59 -21.96
N ALA A 334 7.75 -8.31 -22.77
CA ALA A 334 6.46 -7.83 -23.25
C ALA A 334 5.47 -7.57 -22.09
N VAL A 335 5.57 -8.37 -21.02
CA VAL A 335 4.81 -8.24 -19.78
C VAL A 335 5.81 -8.27 -18.62
N PHE A 336 5.84 -7.22 -17.80
CA PHE A 336 6.71 -7.20 -16.62
C PHE A 336 6.22 -8.22 -15.58
N GLN A 337 7.16 -8.94 -14.97
CA GLN A 337 6.87 -9.97 -13.98
C GLN A 337 7.83 -9.83 -12.80
N PRO A 338 7.36 -9.48 -11.60
CA PRO A 338 8.17 -9.56 -10.40
C PRO A 338 8.29 -11.01 -9.97
N LEU A 339 9.48 -11.43 -9.56
CA LEU A 339 9.72 -12.78 -9.07
C LEU A 339 10.09 -12.76 -7.59
N TRP A 340 9.61 -13.76 -6.86
CA TRP A 340 10.07 -14.03 -5.50
C TRP A 340 11.54 -14.50 -5.55
N PRO A 341 12.39 -14.06 -4.60
CA PRO A 341 13.79 -14.46 -4.56
C PRO A 341 13.94 -15.98 -4.60
N ALA A 342 14.97 -16.45 -5.32
CA ALA A 342 15.22 -17.86 -5.50
C ALA A 342 15.33 -18.60 -4.16
N ASP A 343 14.65 -19.75 -4.06
CA ASP A 343 14.80 -20.64 -2.92
C ASP A 343 16.26 -21.13 -2.86
N PRO A 344 16.99 -20.93 -1.74
CA PRO A 344 18.37 -21.38 -1.62
C PRO A 344 18.59 -22.87 -1.90
N ALA A 345 17.57 -23.71 -1.69
CA ALA A 345 17.63 -25.15 -1.92
C ALA A 345 17.48 -25.54 -3.40
N THR A 346 16.68 -24.79 -4.16
CA THR A 346 16.37 -25.12 -5.57
C THR A 346 17.06 -24.19 -6.57
N GLY A 347 17.46 -22.99 -6.14
CA GLY A 347 17.97 -21.92 -7.00
C GLY A 347 16.92 -21.30 -7.92
N ILE A 348 15.64 -21.67 -7.79
CA ILE A 348 14.57 -21.25 -8.70
C ILE A 348 13.81 -20.08 -8.08
N ALA A 349 13.74 -18.97 -8.82
CA ALA A 349 12.85 -17.85 -8.49
C ALA A 349 11.40 -18.22 -8.83
N GLY A 350 10.47 -17.88 -7.92
CA GLY A 350 9.05 -18.22 -8.04
C GLY A 350 8.19 -17.02 -8.39
N ALA A 351 6.91 -17.25 -8.67
CA ALA A 351 5.91 -16.17 -8.66
C ALA A 351 5.82 -15.54 -7.26
N LEU A 352 5.36 -14.30 -7.17
CA LEU A 352 5.09 -13.69 -5.87
C LEU A 352 4.04 -14.51 -5.11
N PRO A 353 4.35 -15.03 -3.91
CA PRO A 353 3.38 -15.76 -3.11
C PRO A 353 2.30 -14.80 -2.59
N ASN A 354 1.12 -15.33 -2.30
CA ASN A 354 0.14 -14.59 -1.51
C ASN A 354 0.52 -14.72 -0.04
N MET A 355 0.83 -13.58 0.56
CA MET A 355 1.32 -13.49 1.93
C MET A 355 0.33 -12.70 2.78
N ASN A 356 0.16 -13.12 4.02
CA ASN A 356 -0.44 -12.25 5.02
C ASN A 356 0.59 -11.17 5.38
N LEU A 357 0.28 -9.91 5.04
CA LEU A 357 1.22 -8.80 5.18
C LEU A 357 1.52 -8.46 6.65
N ASP A 358 0.66 -8.84 7.61
CA ASP A 358 0.93 -8.68 9.04
C ASP A 358 1.83 -9.79 9.60
N THR A 359 1.61 -11.05 9.23
CA THR A 359 2.43 -12.14 9.81
C THR A 359 3.72 -12.39 9.03
N GLY A 360 3.79 -11.93 7.79
CA GLY A 360 4.86 -12.24 6.85
C GLY A 360 4.91 -13.72 6.45
N THR A 361 3.80 -14.46 6.62
CA THR A 361 3.69 -15.88 6.26
C THR A 361 2.79 -16.07 5.04
N ALA A 362 2.93 -17.20 4.36
CA ALA A 362 2.01 -17.56 3.28
C ALA A 362 0.56 -17.59 3.77
N GLU A 363 -0.34 -17.08 2.94
CA GLU A 363 -1.78 -17.07 3.19
C GLU A 363 -2.29 -18.50 3.36
N THR A 364 -2.84 -18.82 4.54
CA THR A 364 -3.35 -20.15 4.87
C THR A 364 -4.72 -20.01 5.54
N PRO A 365 -5.77 -20.71 5.07
CA PRO A 365 -7.09 -20.64 5.69
C PRO A 365 -7.08 -21.07 7.16
N GLY A 366 -7.79 -20.35 8.02
CA GLY A 366 -7.92 -20.69 9.45
C GLY A 366 -6.72 -20.32 10.32
N THR A 367 -5.66 -19.68 9.78
CA THR A 367 -4.50 -19.26 10.59
C THR A 367 -4.55 -17.79 10.99
N TYR A 368 -5.48 -17.00 10.45
CA TYR A 368 -5.64 -15.57 10.73
C TYR A 368 -7.09 -15.15 10.48
N ASP A 369 -7.83 -14.77 11.52
CA ASP A 369 -9.29 -14.64 11.44
C ASP A 369 -9.70 -13.47 10.54
N LEU A 370 -8.88 -12.43 10.44
CA LEU A 370 -9.13 -11.27 9.58
C LEU A 370 -9.03 -11.65 8.11
N SER A 371 -8.02 -12.43 7.72
CA SER A 371 -7.88 -12.95 6.35
C SER A 371 -9.08 -13.83 6.00
N ASP A 372 -9.49 -14.67 6.94
CA ASP A 372 -10.69 -15.51 6.83
C ASP A 372 -11.97 -14.69 6.60
N ARG A 373 -12.20 -13.63 7.38
CA ARG A 373 -13.36 -12.72 7.21
C ARG A 373 -13.31 -11.99 5.86
N ILE A 374 -12.11 -11.60 5.41
CA ILE A 374 -11.92 -10.89 4.14
C ILE A 374 -12.23 -11.80 2.96
N HIS A 375 -11.82 -13.07 2.99
CA HIS A 375 -12.20 -14.06 1.97
C HIS A 375 -13.70 -14.33 1.93
N GLN A 376 -14.36 -14.40 3.10
CA GLN A 376 -15.82 -14.54 3.17
C GLN A 376 -16.53 -13.33 2.55
N LYS A 377 -16.08 -12.12 2.90
CA LYS A 377 -16.61 -10.88 2.31
C LYS A 377 -16.36 -10.81 0.81
N TRP A 378 -15.16 -11.19 0.34
CA TRP A 378 -14.84 -11.20 -1.07
C TRP A 378 -15.78 -12.11 -1.87
N LEU A 379 -16.00 -13.34 -1.40
CA LEU A 379 -16.92 -14.27 -2.07
C LEU A 379 -18.36 -13.74 -2.08
N ALA A 380 -18.82 -13.13 -0.99
CA ALA A 380 -20.14 -12.52 -0.92
C ALA A 380 -20.28 -11.34 -1.91
N ASP A 381 -19.31 -10.43 -1.94
CA ASP A 381 -19.30 -9.26 -2.84
C ASP A 381 -19.24 -9.70 -4.32
N LEU A 382 -18.45 -10.73 -4.63
CA LEU A 382 -18.35 -11.29 -5.98
C LEU A 382 -19.64 -11.99 -6.42
N ALA A 383 -20.28 -12.75 -5.52
CA ALA A 383 -21.57 -13.38 -5.80
C ALA A 383 -22.67 -12.34 -6.02
N GLU A 384 -22.69 -11.25 -5.25
CA GLU A 384 -23.64 -10.15 -5.45
C GLU A 384 -23.39 -9.42 -6.78
N THR A 385 -22.13 -9.26 -7.16
CA THR A 385 -21.74 -8.76 -8.49
C THR A 385 -22.29 -9.66 -9.59
N GLN A 386 -22.13 -10.98 -9.49
CA GLN A 386 -22.66 -11.94 -10.47
C GLN A 386 -24.20 -11.94 -10.55
N LYS A 387 -24.91 -11.75 -9.43
CA LYS A 387 -26.37 -11.61 -9.46
C LYS A 387 -26.81 -10.34 -10.19
N SER A 388 -26.15 -9.22 -9.91
CA SER A 388 -26.45 -7.92 -10.51
C SER A 388 -26.03 -7.86 -11.99
N PHE A 389 -24.93 -8.55 -12.33
CA PHE A 389 -24.32 -8.57 -13.65
C PHE A 389 -23.90 -10.00 -14.02
N PRO A 390 -24.83 -10.89 -14.47
CA PRO A 390 -24.51 -12.30 -14.74
C PRO A 390 -23.52 -12.52 -15.88
N ALA A 391 -23.39 -11.55 -16.78
CA ALA A 391 -22.42 -11.57 -17.87
C ALA A 391 -21.06 -10.98 -17.45
N TRP A 392 -20.92 -10.52 -16.21
CA TRP A 392 -19.65 -10.03 -15.69
C TRP A 392 -18.64 -11.18 -15.63
N PRO A 393 -17.48 -11.03 -16.25
CA PRO A 393 -16.48 -12.09 -16.20
C PRO A 393 -15.81 -12.19 -14.83
N VAL A 394 -15.54 -13.41 -14.41
CA VAL A 394 -14.72 -13.69 -13.22
C VAL A 394 -13.39 -14.30 -13.67
N PRO A 395 -12.24 -13.69 -13.30
CA PRO A 395 -10.94 -14.27 -13.59
C PRO A 395 -10.84 -15.71 -13.07
N PRO A 396 -10.38 -16.68 -13.89
CA PRO A 396 -10.26 -18.07 -13.44
C PRO A 396 -9.37 -18.26 -12.20
N SER A 397 -8.35 -17.41 -12.04
CA SER A 397 -7.46 -17.38 -10.87
C SER A 397 -8.21 -17.00 -9.59
N ALA A 398 -9.08 -15.97 -9.65
CA ALA A 398 -9.93 -15.57 -8.54
C ALA A 398 -10.86 -16.71 -8.08
N GLN A 399 -11.55 -17.35 -9.03
CA GLN A 399 -12.44 -18.48 -8.73
C GLN A 399 -11.67 -19.67 -8.14
N THR A 400 -10.52 -20.00 -8.73
CA THR A 400 -9.67 -21.11 -8.26
C THR A 400 -9.17 -20.86 -6.83
N THR A 401 -8.73 -19.64 -6.52
CA THR A 401 -8.33 -19.28 -5.16
C THR A 401 -9.48 -19.42 -4.18
N LEU A 402 -10.65 -18.81 -4.45
CA LEU A 402 -11.81 -18.92 -3.56
C LEU A 402 -12.22 -20.37 -3.34
N LYS A 403 -12.26 -21.17 -4.41
CA LYS A 403 -12.57 -22.60 -4.31
C LYS A 403 -11.57 -23.35 -3.44
N ASN A 404 -10.27 -23.15 -3.67
CA ASN A 404 -9.22 -23.82 -2.89
C ASN A 404 -9.24 -23.38 -1.43
N TYR A 405 -9.39 -22.08 -1.18
CA TYR A 405 -9.44 -21.48 0.16
C TYR A 405 -10.55 -22.12 1.00
N PHE A 406 -11.79 -22.07 0.52
CA PHE A 406 -12.94 -22.63 1.26
C PHE A 406 -12.95 -24.16 1.29
N THR A 407 -12.38 -24.84 0.30
CA THR A 407 -12.22 -26.31 0.36
C THR A 407 -11.26 -26.69 1.50
N LEU A 408 -10.07 -26.08 1.54
CA LEU A 408 -9.07 -26.34 2.59
C LEU A 408 -9.58 -25.95 3.97
N ARG A 409 -10.29 -24.81 4.07
CA ARG A 409 -10.90 -24.36 5.32
C ARG A 409 -11.91 -25.39 5.83
N SER A 410 -12.84 -25.82 4.98
CA SER A 410 -13.88 -26.80 5.35
C SER A 410 -13.33 -28.15 5.81
N SER A 411 -12.18 -28.59 5.29
CA SER A 411 -11.56 -29.86 5.70
C SER A 411 -10.95 -29.83 7.10
N ASN A 412 -10.69 -28.64 7.64
CA ASN A 412 -10.07 -28.47 8.96
C ASN A 412 -11.09 -28.29 10.11
N TRP A 413 -12.39 -28.43 9.83
CA TRP A 413 -13.47 -27.99 10.73
C TRP A 413 -14.15 -29.14 11.49
N ASN A 414 -14.73 -28.82 12.65
CA ASN A 414 -15.70 -29.67 13.33
C ASN A 414 -17.10 -29.49 12.69
N ALA A 415 -17.80 -30.58 12.39
CA ALA A 415 -19.06 -30.58 11.62
C ALA A 415 -20.21 -29.74 12.22
N ASN A 416 -20.10 -29.32 13.48
CA ASN A 416 -21.13 -28.56 14.20
C ASN A 416 -21.04 -27.02 14.04
N GLU A 417 -20.00 -26.48 13.38
CA GLU A 417 -19.70 -25.02 13.40
C GLU A 417 -19.99 -24.27 12.07
N VAL A 418 -20.64 -24.90 11.08
CA VAL A 418 -20.39 -24.54 9.66
C VAL A 418 -21.61 -24.11 8.84
N THR A 419 -22.50 -23.26 9.36
CA THR A 419 -23.67 -22.86 8.55
C THR A 419 -23.33 -21.81 7.49
N GLU A 420 -22.51 -20.81 7.84
CA GLU A 420 -22.18 -19.69 6.94
C GLU A 420 -21.23 -20.10 5.80
N GLU A 421 -20.21 -20.92 6.08
CA GLU A 421 -19.29 -21.35 5.02
C GLU A 421 -19.91 -22.35 4.05
N LEU A 422 -20.80 -23.24 4.53
CA LEU A 422 -21.59 -24.08 3.63
C LEU A 422 -22.50 -23.23 2.73
N ALA A 423 -22.98 -22.08 3.22
CA ALA A 423 -23.72 -21.14 2.38
C ALA A 423 -22.81 -20.48 1.34
N LEU A 424 -21.59 -20.11 1.71
CA LEU A 424 -20.59 -19.55 0.80
C LEU A 424 -20.13 -20.55 -0.27
N ILE A 425 -19.86 -21.80 0.10
CA ILE A 425 -19.50 -22.86 -0.86
C ILE A 425 -20.59 -23.05 -1.91
N LYS A 426 -21.87 -22.88 -1.56
CA LYS A 426 -23.00 -22.92 -2.51
C LYS A 426 -23.00 -21.76 -3.51
N LEU A 427 -22.28 -20.68 -3.25
CA LEU A 427 -22.13 -19.56 -4.19
C LEU A 427 -21.09 -19.85 -5.28
N LEU A 428 -20.08 -20.69 -5.02
CA LEU A 428 -18.99 -20.95 -5.95
C LEU A 428 -19.44 -21.45 -7.34
N PRO A 429 -20.42 -22.37 -7.47
CA PRO A 429 -20.88 -22.84 -8.79
C PRO A 429 -21.58 -21.75 -9.62
N ALA A 430 -22.04 -20.66 -9.00
CA ALA A 430 -22.70 -19.55 -9.69
C ALA A 430 -21.70 -18.55 -10.30
N LEU A 431 -20.40 -18.69 -10.01
CA LEU A 431 -19.36 -17.82 -10.57
C LEU A 431 -18.98 -18.33 -11.98
N SER A 432 -19.24 -17.53 -13.01
CA SER A 432 -18.94 -17.88 -14.40
C SER A 432 -17.45 -17.75 -14.74
N ASN A 433 -16.86 -18.77 -15.36
CA ASN A 433 -15.47 -18.73 -15.84
C ASN A 433 -15.39 -18.14 -17.24
N THR A 434 -14.83 -16.94 -17.31
CA THR A 434 -14.62 -16.25 -18.59
C THR A 434 -13.31 -15.49 -18.53
N THR A 435 -12.54 -15.55 -19.61
CA THR A 435 -11.24 -14.89 -19.68
C THR A 435 -11.43 -13.38 -19.75
N PRO A 436 -10.88 -12.60 -18.82
CA PRO A 436 -11.00 -11.16 -18.86
C PRO A 436 -10.15 -10.54 -19.98
N CYS A 437 -10.80 -9.94 -20.99
CA CYS A 437 -10.14 -9.06 -21.95
C CYS A 437 -10.92 -7.74 -22.14
N PRO A 438 -10.40 -6.60 -21.65
CA PRO A 438 -11.09 -5.30 -21.72
C PRO A 438 -11.27 -4.76 -23.14
N ASN A 439 -10.38 -5.13 -24.07
CA ASN A 439 -10.31 -4.43 -25.36
C ASN A 439 -11.48 -4.80 -26.30
N SER A 440 -12.13 -5.95 -26.08
CA SER A 440 -13.20 -6.45 -26.96
C SER A 440 -14.59 -6.53 -26.33
N ASP A 441 -14.72 -6.45 -25.00
CA ASP A 441 -16.01 -6.70 -24.35
C ASP A 441 -16.79 -5.39 -24.04
N PRO A 442 -17.97 -5.18 -24.67
CA PRO A 442 -18.82 -4.01 -24.42
C PRO A 442 -19.20 -3.81 -22.96
N ILE A 443 -19.31 -4.89 -22.18
CA ILE A 443 -19.67 -4.84 -20.75
C ILE A 443 -18.58 -4.13 -19.95
N TYR A 444 -17.30 -4.33 -20.29
CA TYR A 444 -16.19 -3.62 -19.65
C TYR A 444 -16.20 -2.13 -19.98
N LYS A 445 -16.35 -1.78 -21.26
CA LYS A 445 -16.40 -0.37 -21.69
C LYS A 445 -17.57 0.37 -21.03
N GLN A 446 -18.70 -0.31 -20.88
CA GLN A 446 -19.91 0.22 -20.26
C GLN A 446 -19.81 0.32 -18.72
N ALA A 447 -19.27 -0.70 -18.05
CA ALA A 447 -19.25 -0.76 -16.59
C ALA A 447 -18.16 0.11 -15.95
N PHE A 448 -17.00 0.20 -16.59
CA PHE A 448 -15.88 0.99 -16.09
C PHE A 448 -15.79 2.38 -16.75
N GLY A 449 -16.74 2.73 -17.63
CA GLY A 449 -16.75 4.00 -18.34
C GLY A 449 -15.45 4.29 -19.09
N TRP A 450 -14.86 3.27 -19.76
CA TRP A 450 -13.64 3.42 -20.57
C TRP A 450 -13.97 4.30 -21.78
N HIS A 451 -14.08 5.61 -21.57
CA HIS A 451 -13.34 6.49 -22.44
C HIS A 451 -11.91 6.03 -22.24
N MET A 452 -11.34 5.31 -23.23
CA MET A 452 -9.89 5.28 -23.33
C MET A 452 -9.47 6.71 -23.07
N VAL A 453 -8.70 6.95 -22.01
CA VAL A 453 -8.00 8.20 -21.84
C VAL A 453 -7.36 8.38 -23.20
N ASP A 454 -7.89 9.33 -23.97
CA ASP A 454 -7.42 9.59 -25.33
C ASP A 454 -5.90 9.64 -25.19
N PRO A 455 -5.10 8.91 -25.98
CA PRO A 455 -3.66 9.08 -25.93
C PRO A 455 -3.26 10.57 -25.99
N ALA A 456 -4.11 11.45 -26.55
CA ALA A 456 -3.98 12.90 -26.53
C ALA A 456 -4.35 13.61 -25.19
N SER A 457 -5.02 12.93 -24.26
CA SER A 457 -5.30 13.41 -22.90
C SER A 457 -4.18 13.09 -21.89
N TYR A 458 -3.25 12.18 -22.26
CA TYR A 458 -1.89 12.28 -21.72
C TYR A 458 -1.32 13.61 -22.19
N SER A 459 -0.87 14.43 -21.25
CA SER A 459 -0.39 15.78 -21.59
C SER A 459 0.78 15.82 -22.60
N ARG A 460 1.40 14.66 -22.92
CA ARG A 460 2.50 14.46 -23.86
C ARG A 460 2.49 13.02 -24.42
N PRO A 461 2.97 12.79 -25.66
CA PRO A 461 3.16 11.45 -26.19
C PRO A 461 4.30 10.74 -25.42
N LYS A 462 3.96 9.73 -24.64
CA LYS A 462 4.93 8.84 -23.99
C LYS A 462 5.16 7.60 -24.87
N GLU A 463 6.29 6.94 -24.66
CA GLU A 463 6.52 5.59 -25.16
C GLU A 463 5.52 4.65 -24.47
N LEU A 464 4.50 4.22 -25.21
CA LEU A 464 3.45 3.32 -24.74
C LEU A 464 3.73 1.91 -25.28
N ARG A 465 3.81 0.92 -24.38
CA ARG A 465 3.67 -0.49 -24.78
C ARG A 465 2.20 -0.81 -25.00
N GLN A 466 1.88 -1.69 -25.93
CA GLN A 466 0.49 -2.10 -26.11
C GLN A 466 0.02 -2.88 -24.87
N PRO A 467 -1.19 -2.62 -24.34
CA PRO A 467 -1.73 -3.43 -23.27
C PRO A 467 -1.95 -4.86 -23.78
N ILE A 468 -1.16 -5.79 -23.27
CA ILE A 468 -1.30 -7.22 -23.56
C ILE A 468 -2.40 -7.75 -22.64
N CYS A 469 -3.38 -8.47 -23.19
CA CYS A 469 -4.23 -9.33 -22.37
C CYS A 469 -3.34 -10.47 -21.85
N PRO A 470 -2.95 -10.51 -20.57
CA PRO A 470 -1.98 -11.52 -20.10
C PRO A 470 -2.55 -12.95 -20.15
N TYR A 471 -3.84 -13.11 -20.45
CA TYR A 471 -4.55 -14.39 -20.50
C TYR A 471 -4.99 -14.81 -21.92
N HIS A 472 -4.52 -14.13 -22.97
CA HIS A 472 -4.73 -14.57 -24.35
C HIS A 472 -3.43 -15.18 -24.90
N PRO A 473 -3.44 -16.43 -25.39
CA PRO A 473 -2.24 -17.07 -25.96
C PRO A 473 -1.75 -16.39 -27.24
#